data_AF-A0A957RW86-F1
#
_entry.id   AF-A0A957RW86-F1
#
_cell.length_a   1.000
_cell.length_b   1.000
_cell.length_c   1.000
_cell.angle_alpha   90.00
_cell.angle_beta   90.00
_cell.angle_gamma   90.00
#
_symmetry.space_group_name_H-M   'P 1'
#
loop_
_entity.id
_entity.type
_entity.pdbx_description
1 polymer ?
#
loop_
_entity_poly.entity_id
_entity_poly.type
_entity_poly.pdbx_seq_one_letter_code
_entity_poly.pdbx_strand_id
1 'polypeptide(L)'
;MSTTNGSKQGPPISFRDRDIEVLIQQRTEPGFSRGNVASRDLARYYALLDAELPALSDAEQMALHDALNSTRLDAQSARMLWAIMDDAIRLDGLADKWEIDGWGLVNRLREMTPAQCLALVDASERYWAAVSQED
;
A
#
# COMPACT_ATOMS: atom_id res chain seq x y z
N MET A 1 -31.15 50.17 18.50
CA MET A 1 -29.75 50.06 18.05
C MET A 1 -29.32 48.62 18.31
N SER A 2 -29.39 47.77 17.29
CA SER A 2 -29.04 46.35 17.40
C SER A 2 -27.66 46.11 16.78
N THR A 3 -26.81 45.47 17.57
CA THR A 3 -25.46 45.05 17.25
C THR A 3 -25.48 43.82 16.32
N THR A 4 -24.80 43.91 15.18
CA THR A 4 -24.60 42.76 14.28
C THR A 4 -23.42 41.94 14.80
N ASN A 5 -23.72 40.78 15.37
CA ASN A 5 -22.75 39.78 15.79
C ASN A 5 -22.20 39.03 14.57
N GLY A 6 -20.91 38.74 14.59
CA GLY A 6 -20.17 38.21 13.43
C GLY A 6 -20.33 36.71 13.18
N SER A 7 -19.83 36.29 12.02
CA SER A 7 -19.35 34.93 11.81
C SER A 7 -18.20 34.93 10.81
N LYS A 8 -16.96 35.02 11.30
CA LYS A 8 -15.81 34.50 10.56
C LYS A 8 -15.81 32.99 10.75
N GLN A 9 -16.47 32.25 9.86
CA GLN A 9 -16.20 30.82 9.68
C GLN A 9 -15.34 30.68 8.42
N GLY A 10 -14.02 30.67 8.61
CA GLY A 10 -13.17 29.99 7.64
C GLY A 10 -13.55 28.50 7.62
N PRO A 11 -13.26 27.76 6.54
CA PRO A 11 -13.64 26.36 6.47
C PRO A 11 -13.06 25.61 7.69
N PRO A 12 -13.85 24.79 8.40
CA PRO A 12 -13.32 23.94 9.45
C PRO A 12 -12.22 23.08 8.81
N ILE A 13 -11.10 22.97 9.51
CA ILE A 13 -9.86 22.32 9.06
C ILE A 13 -10.19 21.08 8.19
N SER A 14 -9.93 21.18 6.88
CA SER A 14 -10.10 20.07 5.96
C SER A 14 -8.83 19.22 5.98
N PHE A 15 -8.86 18.14 6.75
CA PHE A 15 -7.96 17.02 6.56
C PHE A 15 -8.43 16.32 5.29
N ARG A 16 -7.65 16.43 4.20
CA ARG A 16 -8.04 15.93 2.88
C ARG A 16 -8.01 14.41 2.87
N ASP A 17 -9.10 13.78 3.25
CA ASP A 17 -9.45 12.49 2.66
C ASP A 17 -10.07 12.79 1.30
N ARG A 18 -9.40 12.38 0.23
CA ARG A 18 -9.93 12.62 -1.12
C ARG A 18 -10.76 11.40 -1.50
N ASP A 19 -12.06 11.54 -1.33
CA ASP A 19 -13.04 10.56 -1.80
C ASP A 19 -12.73 10.15 -3.26
N ILE A 20 -12.47 8.86 -3.46
CA ILE A 20 -12.12 8.30 -4.76
C ILE A 20 -13.23 8.53 -5.79
N GLU A 21 -14.50 8.57 -5.36
CA GLU A 21 -15.62 8.85 -6.24
C GLU A 21 -15.56 10.27 -6.80
N VAL A 22 -15.20 11.23 -5.96
CA VAL A 22 -15.01 12.63 -6.35
C VAL A 22 -13.85 12.74 -7.35
N LEU A 23 -12.75 12.04 -7.10
CA LEU A 23 -11.59 12.05 -8.00
C LEU A 23 -11.91 11.42 -9.37
N ILE A 24 -12.65 10.32 -9.40
CA ILE A 24 -13.10 9.68 -10.65
C ILE A 24 -14.05 10.62 -11.39
N GLN A 25 -15.01 11.22 -10.69
CA GLN A 25 -15.99 12.13 -11.28
C GLN A 25 -15.31 13.35 -11.92
N GLN A 26 -14.30 13.93 -11.25
CA GLN A 26 -13.53 15.07 -11.78
C GLN A 26 -12.76 14.75 -13.07
N ARG A 27 -12.41 13.50 -13.29
CA ARG A 27 -11.64 13.03 -14.46
C ARG A 27 -12.53 12.39 -15.54
N THR A 28 -13.84 12.37 -15.34
CA THR A 28 -14.80 11.81 -16.30
C THR A 28 -15.10 12.83 -17.39
N GLU A 29 -14.70 12.51 -18.62
CA GLU A 29 -14.93 13.31 -19.82
C GLU A 29 -16.18 12.85 -20.59
N PRO A 30 -16.79 13.71 -21.42
CA PRO A 30 -17.90 13.31 -22.28
C PRO A 30 -17.55 12.08 -23.13
N GLY A 31 -18.43 11.07 -23.11
CA GLY A 31 -18.22 9.81 -23.85
C GLY A 31 -17.48 8.71 -23.08
N PHE A 32 -17.01 8.97 -21.85
CA PHE A 32 -16.41 7.96 -20.98
C PHE A 32 -17.29 7.69 -19.76
N SER A 33 -17.40 6.41 -19.37
CA SER A 33 -18.04 6.06 -18.09
C SER A 33 -17.05 6.20 -16.92
N ARG A 34 -17.58 6.35 -15.70
CA ARG A 34 -16.78 6.31 -14.46
C ARG A 34 -15.93 5.04 -14.38
N GLY A 35 -16.47 3.91 -14.85
CA GLY A 35 -15.75 2.63 -14.93
C GLY A 35 -14.53 2.70 -15.85
N ASN A 36 -14.65 3.33 -17.04
CA ASN A 36 -13.51 3.49 -17.95
C ASN A 36 -12.40 4.33 -17.33
N VAL A 37 -12.76 5.41 -16.63
CA VAL A 37 -11.81 6.28 -15.93
C VAL A 37 -11.11 5.52 -14.81
N ALA A 38 -11.87 4.78 -14.00
CA ALA A 38 -11.32 3.95 -12.93
C ALA A 38 -10.35 2.89 -13.48
N SER A 39 -10.74 2.15 -14.53
CA SER A 39 -9.87 1.15 -15.15
C SER A 39 -8.58 1.76 -15.71
N ARG A 40 -8.65 2.91 -16.37
CA ARG A 40 -7.46 3.62 -16.88
C ARG A 40 -6.53 4.05 -15.75
N ASP A 41 -7.09 4.61 -14.67
CA ASP A 41 -6.29 5.11 -13.56
C ASP A 41 -5.70 3.95 -12.74
N LEU A 42 -6.43 2.84 -12.57
CA LEU A 42 -5.91 1.60 -11.99
C LEU A 42 -4.80 0.98 -12.86
N ALA A 43 -4.94 0.98 -14.18
CA ALA A 43 -3.89 0.47 -15.07
C ALA A 43 -2.58 1.26 -14.90
N ARG A 44 -2.65 2.58 -14.73
CA ARG A 44 -1.47 3.41 -14.44
C ARG A 44 -0.89 3.14 -13.05
N TYR A 45 -1.76 2.89 -12.07
CA TYR A 45 -1.33 2.54 -10.71
C TYR A 45 -0.61 1.19 -10.70
N TYR A 46 -1.15 0.14 -11.33
CA TYR A 46 -0.45 -1.15 -11.43
C TYR A 46 0.87 -1.05 -12.20
N ALA A 47 0.90 -0.28 -13.30
CA ALA A 47 2.15 -0.04 -14.01
C ALA A 47 3.22 0.67 -13.15
N LEU A 48 2.79 1.53 -12.21
CA LEU A 48 3.69 2.14 -11.22
C LEU A 48 4.19 1.10 -10.21
N LEU A 49 3.31 0.24 -9.69
CA LEU A 49 3.72 -0.81 -8.76
C LEU A 49 4.72 -1.78 -9.40
N ASP A 50 4.49 -2.19 -10.64
CA ASP A 50 5.42 -3.04 -11.38
C ASP A 50 6.79 -2.37 -11.56
N ALA A 51 6.80 -1.06 -11.83
CA ALA A 51 8.04 -0.29 -11.99
C ALA A 51 8.79 -0.05 -10.68
N GLU A 52 8.07 -0.01 -9.56
CA GLU A 52 8.63 0.23 -8.22
C GLU A 52 8.91 -1.07 -7.45
N LEU A 53 8.56 -2.24 -7.98
CA LEU A 53 8.76 -3.51 -7.30
C LEU A 53 10.26 -3.78 -7.11
N PRO A 54 10.78 -3.79 -5.87
CA PRO A 54 12.19 -4.04 -5.64
C PRO A 54 12.52 -5.53 -5.83
N ALA A 55 13.75 -5.81 -6.24
CA ALA A 55 14.25 -7.17 -6.31
C ALA A 55 14.51 -7.71 -4.89
N LEU A 56 13.94 -8.87 -4.61
CA LEU A 56 14.18 -9.70 -3.42
C LEU A 56 14.63 -11.09 -3.88
N SER A 57 15.46 -11.77 -3.10
CA SER A 57 15.74 -13.19 -3.39
C SER A 57 14.48 -14.04 -3.19
N ASP A 58 14.43 -15.24 -3.77
CA ASP A 58 13.27 -16.14 -3.61
C ASP A 58 12.99 -16.43 -2.12
N ALA A 59 14.05 -16.62 -1.33
CA ALA A 59 13.95 -16.82 0.11
C ALA A 59 13.36 -15.60 0.85
N GLU A 60 13.78 -14.38 0.46
CA GLU A 60 13.24 -13.13 1.03
C GLU A 60 11.79 -12.90 0.62
N GLN A 61 11.41 -13.28 -0.61
CA GLN A 61 10.02 -13.24 -1.07
C GLN A 61 9.15 -14.19 -0.22
N MET A 62 9.62 -15.42 0.02
CA MET A 62 8.89 -16.37 0.85
C MET A 62 8.75 -15.89 2.30
N ALA A 63 9.82 -15.34 2.88
CA ALA A 63 9.77 -14.72 4.20
C ALA A 63 8.76 -13.55 4.25
N LEU A 64 8.72 -12.72 3.21
CA LEU A 64 7.75 -11.62 3.09
C LEU A 64 6.31 -12.14 3.05
N HIS A 65 6.03 -13.16 2.22
CA HIS A 65 4.68 -13.73 2.13
C HIS A 65 4.23 -14.34 3.45
N ASP A 66 5.12 -15.05 4.13
CA ASP A 66 4.89 -15.68 5.43
C ASP A 66 4.60 -14.62 6.51
N ALA A 67 5.39 -13.55 6.59
CA ALA A 67 5.18 -12.45 7.52
C ALA A 67 3.85 -11.69 7.26
N LEU A 68 3.45 -11.60 5.99
CA LEU A 68 2.20 -10.95 5.58
C LEU A 68 1.00 -11.90 5.56
N ASN A 69 1.17 -13.17 5.95
CA ASN A 69 0.05 -14.10 6.02
C ASN A 69 -1.02 -13.56 6.98
N SER A 70 -2.26 -13.46 6.50
CA SER A 70 -3.40 -12.90 7.24
C SER A 70 -3.25 -11.43 7.67
N THR A 71 -2.25 -10.71 7.15
CA THR A 71 -2.03 -9.29 7.39
C THR A 71 -2.47 -8.50 6.16
N ARG A 72 -3.22 -7.41 6.38
CA ARG A 72 -3.62 -6.47 5.31
C ARG A 72 -3.06 -5.10 5.61
N LEU A 73 -2.42 -4.48 4.62
CA LEU A 73 -1.88 -3.13 4.71
C LEU A 73 -2.51 -2.26 3.62
N ASP A 74 -2.82 -1.03 3.98
CA ASP A 74 -3.25 0.00 3.05
C ASP A 74 -2.08 0.91 2.67
N ALA A 75 -2.35 1.89 1.80
CA ALA A 75 -1.34 2.84 1.34
C ALA A 75 -0.69 3.67 2.47
N GLN A 76 -1.32 3.82 3.63
CA GLN A 76 -0.77 4.56 4.77
C GLN A 76 0.10 3.67 5.66
N SER A 77 -0.29 2.41 5.80
CA SER A 77 0.37 1.42 6.64
C SER A 77 1.44 0.61 5.91
N ALA A 78 1.48 0.62 4.57
CA ALA A 78 2.51 -0.07 3.78
C ALA A 78 3.94 0.33 4.17
N ARG A 79 4.18 1.59 4.58
CA ARG A 79 5.52 2.01 5.05
C ARG A 79 6.00 1.27 6.30
N MET A 80 5.08 0.63 7.04
CA MET A 80 5.37 -0.13 8.25
C MET A 80 5.75 -1.58 7.93
N LEU A 81 5.91 -1.94 6.64
CA LEU A 81 6.33 -3.27 6.23
C LEU A 81 7.61 -3.73 6.94
N TRP A 82 8.57 -2.84 7.12
CA TRP A 82 9.80 -3.14 7.86
C TRP A 82 9.53 -3.59 9.29
N ALA A 83 8.51 -3.03 9.95
CA ALA A 83 8.20 -3.32 11.35
C ALA A 83 7.56 -4.70 11.48
N ILE A 84 6.68 -5.05 10.53
CA ILE A 84 6.08 -6.38 10.45
C ILE A 84 7.17 -7.43 10.20
N MET A 85 8.10 -7.15 9.29
CA MET A 85 9.23 -8.05 9.04
C MET A 85 10.17 -8.17 10.25
N ASP A 86 10.47 -7.06 10.95
CA ASP A 86 11.28 -7.08 12.17
C ASP A 86 10.63 -7.93 13.27
N ASP A 87 9.32 -7.77 13.47
CA ASP A 87 8.55 -8.58 14.43
C ASP A 87 8.55 -10.06 14.03
N ALA A 88 8.25 -10.40 12.78
CA ALA A 88 8.23 -11.79 12.31
C ALA A 88 9.61 -12.47 12.40
N ILE A 89 10.69 -11.72 12.13
CA ILE A 89 12.06 -12.23 12.30
C ILE A 89 12.36 -12.49 13.79
N ARG A 90 12.03 -11.53 14.67
CA ARG A 90 12.40 -11.60 16.09
C ARG A 90 11.54 -12.56 16.90
N LEU A 91 10.26 -12.68 16.56
CA LEU A 91 9.27 -13.43 17.34
C LEU A 91 9.02 -14.83 16.77
N ASP A 92 9.04 -14.96 15.43
CA ASP A 92 8.67 -16.21 14.75
C ASP A 92 9.87 -16.92 14.11
N GLY A 93 11.08 -16.34 14.18
CA GLY A 93 12.31 -16.96 13.67
C GLY A 93 12.38 -17.04 12.15
N LEU A 94 11.71 -16.11 11.44
CA LEU A 94 11.62 -16.14 9.97
C LEU A 94 12.97 -16.13 9.26
N ALA A 95 13.98 -15.46 9.83
CA ALA A 95 15.31 -15.41 9.23
C ALA A 95 15.96 -16.80 9.15
N ASP A 96 15.83 -17.59 10.21
CA ASP A 96 16.35 -18.96 10.25
C ASP A 96 15.50 -19.90 9.39
N LYS A 97 14.16 -19.74 9.41
CA LYS A 97 13.23 -20.57 8.62
C LYS A 97 13.51 -20.48 7.12
N TRP A 98 13.80 -19.27 6.64
CA TRP A 98 13.99 -19.01 5.20
C TRP A 98 15.47 -18.81 4.82
N GLU A 99 16.41 -18.98 5.76
CA GLU A 99 17.85 -18.85 5.54
C GLU A 99 18.26 -17.49 4.95
N ILE A 100 17.74 -16.38 5.50
CA ILE A 100 17.99 -15.01 5.02
C ILE A 100 18.77 -14.14 6.02
N ASP A 101 19.42 -13.08 5.53
CA ASP A 101 19.90 -11.97 6.37
C ASP A 101 18.70 -11.09 6.79
N GLY A 102 18.05 -11.47 7.88
CA GLY A 102 16.88 -10.77 8.38
C GLY A 102 17.13 -9.29 8.70
N TRP A 103 18.26 -8.96 9.32
CA TRP A 103 18.57 -7.57 9.67
C TRP A 103 18.89 -6.72 8.43
N GLY A 104 19.65 -7.29 7.48
CA GLY A 104 19.90 -6.67 6.18
C GLY A 104 18.61 -6.39 5.41
N LEU A 105 17.66 -7.34 5.40
CA LEU A 105 16.35 -7.15 4.78
C LEU A 105 15.54 -6.03 5.48
N VAL A 106 15.43 -6.05 6.80
CA VAL A 106 14.69 -5.01 7.56
C VAL A 106 15.24 -3.61 7.30
N ASN A 107 16.55 -3.45 7.25
CA ASN A 107 17.15 -2.14 6.95
C ASN A 107 16.82 -1.67 5.53
N ARG A 108 16.90 -2.55 4.53
CA ARG A 108 16.48 -2.20 3.16
C ARG A 108 15.02 -1.77 3.12
N LEU A 109 14.12 -2.49 3.81
CA LEU A 109 12.70 -2.15 3.88
C LEU A 109 12.44 -0.80 4.58
N ARG A 110 13.25 -0.41 5.57
CA ARG A 110 13.14 0.91 6.23
C ARG A 110 13.49 2.07 5.31
N GLU A 111 14.38 1.83 4.35
CA GLU A 111 14.86 2.83 3.40
C GLU A 111 13.99 2.94 2.14
N MET A 112 13.07 1.99 1.94
CA MET A 112 12.18 1.97 0.78
C MET A 112 11.21 3.15 0.76
N THR A 113 10.88 3.57 -0.46
CA THR A 113 9.84 4.57 -0.69
C THR A 113 8.46 3.97 -0.38
N PRO A 114 7.45 4.81 -0.11
CA PRO A 114 6.08 4.32 0.05
C PRO A 114 5.57 3.50 -1.15
N ALA A 115 6.01 3.84 -2.37
CA ALA A 115 5.60 3.12 -3.58
C ALA A 115 6.22 1.71 -3.64
N GLN A 116 7.50 1.58 -3.30
CA GLN A 116 8.20 0.29 -3.22
C GLN A 116 7.57 -0.63 -2.16
N CYS A 117 7.27 -0.09 -0.97
CA CYS A 117 6.58 -0.86 0.06
C CYS A 117 5.20 -1.34 -0.40
N LEU A 118 4.43 -0.47 -1.05
CA LEU A 118 3.11 -0.83 -1.56
C LEU A 118 3.18 -1.85 -2.70
N ALA A 119 4.21 -1.79 -3.54
CA ALA A 119 4.47 -2.79 -4.59
C ALA A 119 4.76 -4.17 -3.99
N LEU A 120 5.52 -4.26 -2.89
CA LEU A 120 5.74 -5.51 -2.17
C LEU A 120 4.47 -6.06 -1.53
N VAL A 121 3.62 -5.19 -0.96
CA VAL A 121 2.32 -5.59 -0.40
C VAL A 121 1.42 -6.14 -1.50
N ASP A 122 1.27 -5.43 -2.63
CA ASP A 122 0.48 -5.90 -3.78
C ASP A 122 0.99 -7.25 -4.32
N ALA A 123 2.31 -7.41 -4.45
CA ALA A 123 2.90 -8.68 -4.88
C ALA A 123 2.56 -9.82 -3.91
N SER A 124 2.55 -9.56 -2.60
CA SER A 124 2.17 -10.55 -1.59
C SER A 124 0.70 -10.90 -1.63
N GLU A 125 -0.18 -9.92 -1.84
CA GLU A 125 -1.62 -10.16 -2.00
C GLU A 125 -1.91 -11.01 -3.24
N ARG A 126 -1.22 -10.74 -4.36
CA ARG A 126 -1.32 -11.56 -5.58
C ARG A 126 -0.85 -12.99 -5.37
N TYR A 127 0.23 -13.19 -4.62
CA TYR A 127 0.71 -14.53 -4.25
C TYR A 127 -0.36 -15.31 -3.50
N TRP A 128 -0.90 -14.74 -2.41
CA TRP A 128 -1.92 -15.43 -1.60
C TRP A 128 -3.24 -15.62 -2.34
N ALA A 129 -3.62 -14.69 -3.22
CA ALA A 129 -4.77 -14.84 -4.09
C ALA A 129 -4.62 -15.97 -5.11
N ALA A 130 -3.40 -16.23 -5.59
CA ALA A 130 -3.11 -17.35 -6.49
C ALA A 130 -3.15 -18.69 -5.73
N VAL A 131 -2.48 -18.78 -4.58
CA VAL A 131 -2.48 -19.99 -3.73
C VAL A 131 -3.90 -20.39 -3.32
N SER A 132 -4.74 -19.42 -2.94
CA SER A 132 -6.12 -19.69 -2.52
C SER A 132 -7.06 -20.17 -3.64
N GLN A 133 -6.64 -20.07 -4.92
CA GLN A 133 -7.41 -20.57 -6.07
C GLN A 133 -7.04 -21.99 -6.46
N GLU A 134 -5.94 -22.52 -5.92
CA GLU A 134 -5.43 -23.87 -6.22
C GLU A 134 -5.96 -24.94 -5.25
N ASP A 135 -6.60 -24.52 -4.16
CA ASP A 135 -7.31 -25.35 -3.17
C ASP A 135 -8.81 -25.55 -3.52
#